data_AF-A0A9W5AWL5-F1
#
_entry.id   AF-A0A9W5AWL5-F1
#
_cell.length_a   1.000
_cell.length_b   1.000
_cell.length_c   1.000
_cell.angle_alpha   90.00
_cell.angle_beta   90.00
_cell.angle_gamma   90.00
#
_symmetry.space_group_name_H-M   'P 1'
#
loop_
_entity.id
_entity.type
_entity.pdbx_description
1 polymer ?
#
loop_
_entity_poly.entity_id
_entity_poly.type
_entity_poly.pdbx_seq_one_letter_code
_entity_poly.pdbx_strand_id
1 'polypeptide(L)'
;MNNRLKTQREWIKNQLLDHGQISRNLCLSRWITRLSGHIYAIKDKNPHWIIDGKWVKTSHGEDYVYTLVNQKKIIKIMENNQMLSA
;
A
#
# COMPACT_ATOMS: atom_id res chain seq x y z
N MET A 1 -7.56 -10.67 17.12
CA MET A 1 -6.70 -10.27 15.98
C MET A 1 -7.54 -10.39 14.71
N ASN A 2 -8.20 -9.29 14.33
CA ASN A 2 -9.37 -9.31 13.43
C ASN A 2 -8.99 -9.50 11.96
N ASN A 3 -9.38 -10.64 11.39
CA ASN A 3 -9.77 -10.91 10.01
C ASN A 3 -9.32 -9.84 8.96
N ARG A 4 -8.01 -9.76 8.69
CA ARG A 4 -7.41 -8.64 7.93
C ARG A 4 -7.57 -8.72 6.41
N LEU A 5 -8.42 -9.59 5.86
CA LEU A 5 -8.53 -9.80 4.41
C LEU A 5 -9.96 -9.98 3.93
N LYS A 6 -10.63 -8.86 3.58
CA LYS A 6 -11.92 -8.90 2.87
C LYS A 6 -11.81 -8.52 1.39
N THR A 7 -10.78 -7.77 0.97
CA THR A 7 -10.64 -7.31 -0.43
C THR A 7 -9.18 -7.17 -0.87
N GLN A 8 -8.95 -7.20 -2.19
CA GLN A 8 -7.64 -6.90 -2.79
C GLN A 8 -7.10 -5.52 -2.38
N ARG A 9 -7.98 -4.50 -2.30
CA ARG A 9 -7.59 -3.14 -1.88
C ARG A 9 -7.07 -3.12 -0.44
N GLU A 10 -7.72 -3.85 0.46
CA GLU A 10 -7.29 -3.91 1.85
C GLU A 10 -5.93 -4.61 1.98
N TRP A 11 -5.72 -5.69 1.21
CA TRP A 11 -4.43 -6.35 1.18
C TRP A 11 -3.32 -5.42 0.67
N ILE A 12 -3.55 -4.69 -0.43
CA ILE A 12 -2.59 -3.70 -0.95
C ILE A 12 -2.30 -2.59 0.09
N LYS A 13 -3.35 -2.08 0.72
CA LYS A 13 -3.23 -1.05 1.78
C LYS A 13 -2.36 -1.55 2.94
N ASN A 14 -2.56 -2.80 3.36
CA ASN A 14 -1.74 -3.41 4.41
C ASN A 14 -0.29 -3.60 3.96
N GLN A 15 -0.03 -3.99 2.72
CA GLN A 15 1.35 -4.07 2.21
C GLN A 15 2.06 -2.71 2.24
N LEU A 16 1.37 -1.63 1.87
CA LEU A 16 1.89 -0.27 1.97
C LEU A 16 2.17 0.15 3.43
N LEU A 17 1.30 -0.24 4.38
CA LEU A 17 1.46 0.09 5.80
C LEU A 17 2.52 -0.76 6.49
N ASP A 18 2.58 -2.05 6.19
CA ASP A 18 3.45 -3.01 6.86
C ASP A 18 4.87 -2.99 6.26
N HIS A 19 5.01 -2.78 4.95
CA HIS A 19 6.30 -2.85 4.23
C HIS A 19 6.73 -1.55 3.58
N GLY A 20 5.89 -0.52 3.55
CA GLY A 20 6.18 0.77 2.94
C GLY A 20 6.11 0.77 1.42
N GLN A 21 5.89 -0.38 0.79
CA GLN A 21 5.84 -0.51 -0.66
C GLN A 21 5.03 -1.72 -1.11
N ILE A 22 4.62 -1.68 -2.37
CA ILE A 22 3.96 -2.78 -3.05
C ILE A 22 4.37 -2.81 -4.52
N SER A 23 4.70 -3.99 -5.03
CA SER A 23 5.16 -4.17 -6.40
C SER A 23 4.06 -4.71 -7.30
N ARG A 24 4.11 -4.34 -8.59
CA ARG A 24 3.20 -4.83 -9.61
C ARG A 24 3.35 -6.35 -9.77
N ASN A 25 4.56 -6.88 -9.83
CA ASN A 25 4.76 -8.32 -10.03
C ASN A 25 4.27 -9.14 -8.84
N LEU A 26 4.44 -8.65 -7.60
CA LEU A 26 3.87 -9.29 -6.40
C LEU A 26 2.33 -9.27 -6.43
N CYS A 27 1.72 -8.19 -6.91
CA CYS A 27 0.27 -8.16 -7.11
C CYS A 27 -0.18 -9.18 -8.16
N LEU A 28 0.51 -9.25 -9.30
CA LEU A 28 0.17 -10.18 -10.38
C LEU A 28 0.29 -11.65 -9.94
N SER A 29 1.30 -12.01 -9.15
CA SER A 29 1.43 -13.39 -8.61
C SER A 29 0.27 -13.78 -7.68
N ARG A 30 -0.49 -12.79 -7.18
CA ARG A 30 -1.65 -12.97 -6.32
C ARG A 30 -2.97 -12.70 -7.04
N TRP A 31 -2.98 -12.70 -8.37
CA TRP A 31 -4.16 -12.45 -9.20
C TRP A 31 -4.79 -11.06 -8.98
N ILE A 32 -3.98 -10.10 -8.52
CA ILE A 32 -4.37 -8.70 -8.35
C ILE A 32 -3.92 -7.96 -9.61
N THR A 33 -4.88 -7.61 -10.46
CA THR A 33 -4.62 -6.82 -11.66
C THR A 33 -4.89 -5.34 -11.39
N ARG A 34 -4.49 -4.46 -12.31
CA ARG A 34 -4.80 -3.01 -12.25
C ARG A 34 -4.36 -2.34 -10.94
N LEU A 35 -3.15 -2.65 -10.45
CA LEU A 35 -2.57 -2.08 -9.23
C LEU A 35 -2.70 -0.54 -9.19
N SER A 36 -2.43 0.15 -10.30
CA SER A 36 -2.58 1.62 -10.38
C SER A 36 -3.98 2.11 -10.00
N GLY A 37 -5.04 1.43 -10.45
CA GLY A 37 -6.42 1.76 -10.09
C GLY A 37 -6.72 1.52 -8.62
N HIS A 38 -6.15 0.47 -8.02
CA HIS A 38 -6.23 0.25 -6.58
C HIS A 38 -5.51 1.35 -5.79
N ILE A 39 -4.31 1.75 -6.23
CA ILE A 39 -3.56 2.86 -5.60
C ILE A 39 -4.34 4.17 -5.69
N TYR A 40 -4.97 4.48 -6.82
CA TYR A 40 -5.82 5.66 -6.97
C TYR A 40 -6.98 5.65 -5.96
N ALA A 41 -7.71 4.53 -5.87
CA ALA A 41 -8.80 4.38 -4.91
C ALA A 41 -8.35 4.42 -3.45
N ILE A 42 -7.11 3.99 -3.15
CA ILE A 42 -6.53 4.11 -1.81
C ILE A 42 -6.22 5.58 -1.50
N LYS A 43 -5.57 6.31 -2.43
CA LYS A 43 -5.26 7.74 -2.25
C LYS A 43 -6.51 8.59 -2.07
N ASP A 44 -7.55 8.32 -2.86
CA ASP A 44 -8.86 9.00 -2.77
C ASP A 44 -9.44 8.94 -1.35
N LYS A 45 -9.35 7.77 -0.69
CA LYS A 45 -9.79 7.58 0.69
C LYS A 45 -8.79 8.04 1.75
N ASN A 46 -7.55 8.33 1.37
CA ASN A 46 -6.45 8.62 2.28
C ASN A 46 -5.65 9.81 1.72
N PRO A 47 -6.22 11.04 1.74
CA PRO A 47 -5.63 12.19 1.05
C PRO A 47 -4.25 12.61 1.56
N HIS A 48 -3.89 12.22 2.79
CA HIS A 48 -2.58 12.50 3.38
C HIS A 48 -1.49 11.48 3.03
N TRP A 49 -1.82 10.39 2.32
CA TRP A 49 -0.84 9.39 1.93
C TRP A 49 -0.08 9.86 0.70
N ILE A 50 1.24 9.92 0.81
CA ILE A 50 2.13 10.28 -0.29
C ILE A 50 2.64 8.97 -0.87
N ILE A 51 2.07 8.57 -2.00
CA ILE A 51 2.48 7.36 -2.73
C ILE A 51 3.13 7.77 -4.04
N ASP A 52 4.37 7.34 -4.23
CA ASP A 52 5.14 7.50 -5.47
C ASP A 52 5.27 6.15 -6.19
N GLY A 53 5.38 6.18 -7.52
CA GLY A 53 5.46 4.99 -8.37
C GLY A 53 6.63 5.08 -9.34
N LYS A 54 7.48 4.04 -9.37
CA LYS A 54 8.63 4.00 -10.28
C LYS A 54 8.92 2.61 -10.80
N TRP A 55 9.52 2.55 -11.99
CA TRP A 55 10.14 1.34 -12.51
C TRP A 55 11.45 1.07 -11.77
N VAL A 56 11.63 -0.18 -11.35
CA VAL A 56 12.81 -0.68 -10.66
C VAL A 56 13.34 -1.88 -11.43
N LYS A 57 14.65 -1.89 -11.70
CA LYS A 57 15.32 -3.05 -12.30
C LYS A 57 15.38 -4.20 -11.31
N THR A 58 15.08 -5.39 -11.77
CA THR A 58 15.14 -6.65 -11.02
C THR A 58 16.09 -7.62 -11.73
N SER A 59 16.42 -8.76 -11.11
CA SER A 59 17.24 -9.81 -11.72
C SER A 59 16.63 -10.40 -13.00
N HIS A 60 15.32 -10.25 -13.22
CA HIS A 60 14.58 -10.88 -14.31
C HIS A 60 13.86 -9.88 -15.23
N GLY A 61 14.19 -8.58 -15.16
CA GLY A 61 13.54 -7.53 -15.96
C GLY A 61 13.22 -6.31 -15.11
N GLU A 62 12.03 -5.74 -15.28
CA GLU A 62 11.60 -4.55 -14.54
C GLU A 62 10.31 -4.82 -13.75
N ASP A 63 10.19 -4.17 -12.60
CA ASP A 63 8.96 -4.16 -11.81
C ASP A 63 8.54 -2.71 -11.54
N TYR A 64 7.24 -2.47 -11.49
CA TYR A 64 6.71 -1.16 -11.14
C TYR A 64 6.33 -1.18 -9.66
N VAL A 65 7.03 -0.39 -8.85
CA VAL A 65 6.89 -0.37 -7.40
C VAL A 65 6.23 0.94 -6.97
N TYR A 66 5.19 0.82 -6.15
CA TYR A 66 4.60 1.94 -5.43
C TYR A 66 5.15 1.98 -4.01
N THR A 67 5.59 3.15 -3.56
CA THR A 67 6.16 3.38 -2.22
C THR A 67 5.31 4.39 -1.47
N LEU A 68 4.90 4.05 -0.24
CA LEU A 68 4.30 4.98 0.71
C LEU A 68 5.41 5.82 1.36
N VAL A 69 5.73 6.96 0.73
CA VAL A 69 6.89 7.81 1.06
C VAL A 69 6.83 8.32 2.51
N ASN A 70 5.63 8.64 3.00
CA ASN A 70 5.43 9.13 4.36
C ASN A 70 4.92 8.06 5.34
N GLN A 71 5.20 6.77 5.09
CA GLN A 71 4.71 5.63 5.88
C GLN A 71 4.86 5.84 7.38
N LYS A 72 6.06 6.20 7.87
CA LYS A 72 6.32 6.41 9.31
C LYS A 72 5.41 7.47 9.92
N LYS A 73 5.17 8.57 9.19
CA LYS A 73 4.27 9.65 9.63
C LYS A 73 2.83 9.15 9.71
N ILE A 74 2.38 8.37 8.71
CA ILE A 74 1.04 7.79 8.68
C ILE A 74 0.84 6.83 9.84
N ILE A 75 1.78 5.91 10.09
CA ILE A 75 1.70 4.96 11.20
C ILE A 75 1.57 5.70 12.53
N LYS A 76 2.41 6.71 12.78
CA LYS A 76 2.34 7.53 14.00
C LYS A 76 0.98 8.22 14.18
N ILE A 77 0.40 8.75 13.10
CA ILE A 77 -0.94 9.36 13.14
C ILE A 77 -2.00 8.31 13.48
N MET A 78 -1.93 7.11 12.87
CA MET A 78 -2.87 6.02 13.13
C MET A 78 -2.80 5.54 14.59
N GLU A 79 -1.60 5.39 15.14
CA GLU A 79 -1.38 5.01 16.55
C GLU A 79 -1.97 6.06 17.51
N ASN A 80 -1.71 7.35 17.25
CA ASN A 80 -2.27 8.44 18.06
C ASN A 80 -3.81 8.47 18.01
N ASN A 81 -4.40 8.27 16.83
CA ASN A 81 -5.85 8.26 16.68
C ASN A 81 -6.49 7.07 17.40
N GLN A 82 -5.83 5.91 17.41
CA GLN A 82 -6.32 4.72 18.12
C GLN A 82 -6.32 4.93 19.64
N MET A 83 -5.32 5.65 20.18
CA MET A 83 -5.27 6.02 21.61
C MET A 83 -6.33 7.04 22.03
N LEU A 84 -6.80 7.90 21.11
CA LEU A 84 -7.87 8.87 21.38
C LEU A 84 -9.29 8.28 21.30
N SER A 85 -9.41 7.07 20.74
CA SER A 85 -10.67 6.35 20.56
C SER A 85 -10.89 5.21 21.57
N ALA A 86 -9.97 5.04 22.51
CA ALA A 86 -10.00 4.05 23.59
C ALA A 86 -10.27 4.74 24.93
#